data_AF-A0A7X8XP88-F1
#
_entry.id   AF-A0A7X8XP88-F1
#
_cell.length_a   1.000
_cell.length_b   1.000
_cell.length_c   1.000
_cell.angle_alpha   90.00
_cell.angle_beta   90.00
_cell.angle_gamma   90.00
#
_symmetry.space_group_name_H-M   'P 1'
#
loop_
_entity.id
_entity.type
_entity.pdbx_description
1 polymer ?
#
loop_
_entity_poly.entity_id
_entity_poly.type
_entity_poly.pdbx_seq_one_letter_code
_entity_poly.pdbx_strand_id
1 'polypeptide(L)'
;MEQSDILGNLKGGLGLAGKLAGKGIGEVSGLFKGREDGPTATDSGLYWRRPSSLSGKGLCPVLELLEPQHGARFGVGMVKNLTMSRAERAFVQACSELVLGNLPSSLERLQEAVTRDAQFTDAYLLMGCLEIESRNPLQAVRTFQKALLCQQGLGQRIRRYLPSFRMTLPLTRSSIFSLGADLLGLNILLALAQRLSGRPDDGLATLNQLLGVMPAEPMALFFKALFHLEA
;
A
#
# COMPACT_ATOMS: atom_id res chain seq x y z
N MET A 1 12.21 -31.12 31.43
CA MET A 1 11.42 -30.18 32.25
C MET A 1 10.41 -29.53 31.33
N GLU A 2 9.14 -29.76 31.62
CA GLU A 2 8.01 -29.73 30.70
C GLU A 2 7.46 -28.31 30.46
N GLN A 3 6.94 -28.07 29.26
CA GLN A 3 6.31 -26.80 28.83
C GLN A 3 5.03 -26.44 29.63
N SER A 4 4.57 -27.32 30.52
CA SER A 4 3.43 -27.12 31.43
C SER A 4 3.71 -26.13 32.56
N ASP A 5 4.97 -25.95 32.97
CA ASP A 5 5.33 -25.07 34.11
C ASP A 5 5.30 -23.57 33.78
N ILE A 6 5.34 -23.21 32.49
CA ILE A 6 5.34 -21.79 32.07
C ILE A 6 3.92 -21.20 32.14
N LEU A 7 2.89 -22.01 31.87
CA LEU A 7 1.49 -21.58 31.90
C LEU A 7 0.92 -21.49 33.33
N GLY A 8 1.47 -22.24 34.29
CA GLY A 8 1.09 -22.14 35.70
C GLY A 8 1.45 -20.79 36.33
N ASN A 9 2.58 -20.20 35.91
CA ASN A 9 3.09 -18.94 36.45
C ASN A 9 2.37 -17.68 35.90
N LEU A 10 1.50 -17.82 34.90
CA LEU A 10 0.72 -16.71 34.32
C LEU A 10 -0.62 -16.46 35.03
N LYS A 11 -1.08 -17.38 35.89
CA LYS A 11 -2.35 -17.23 36.62
C LYS A 11 -2.28 -16.34 37.86
N GLY A 12 -1.07 -16.02 38.35
CA GLY A 12 -0.87 -15.12 39.49
C GLY A 12 -0.43 -13.74 39.02
N GLY A 13 -1.38 -12.83 38.81
CA GLY A 13 -1.18 -11.43 38.37
C GLY A 13 -0.28 -10.55 39.26
N LEU A 14 0.46 -11.13 40.21
CA LEU A 14 1.40 -10.47 41.12
C LEU A 14 2.88 -10.73 40.75
N GLY A 15 3.19 -11.76 39.95
CA GLY A 15 4.58 -12.11 39.61
C GLY A 15 5.25 -11.20 38.56
N LEU A 16 4.47 -10.60 37.66
CA LEU A 16 4.97 -9.69 36.63
C LEU A 16 5.26 -8.28 37.18
N ALA A 17 4.44 -7.80 38.12
CA ALA A 17 4.62 -6.49 38.73
C ALA A 17 5.92 -6.42 39.56
N GLY A 18 6.28 -7.51 40.28
CA GLY A 18 7.52 -7.58 41.05
C GLY A 18 8.79 -7.61 40.18
N LYS A 19 8.73 -8.18 38.97
CA LYS A 19 9.88 -8.25 38.04
C LYS A 19 10.10 -6.98 37.21
N LEU A 20 9.10 -6.10 37.14
CA LEU A 20 9.16 -4.82 36.43
C LEU A 20 9.55 -3.64 37.34
N ALA A 21 9.52 -3.81 38.66
CA ALA A 21 9.81 -2.76 39.64
C ALA A 21 11.30 -2.38 39.76
N GLY A 22 12.20 -2.97 38.96
CA GLY A 22 13.65 -2.72 39.06
C GLY A 22 14.40 -2.69 37.74
N LYS A 23 13.73 -2.71 36.59
CA LYS A 23 14.39 -2.75 35.28
C LYS A 23 14.03 -1.54 34.45
N GLY A 24 15.06 -0.80 34.01
CA GLY A 24 14.91 0.37 33.16
C GLY A 24 14.21 0.00 31.85
N ILE A 25 13.49 0.97 31.27
CA ILE A 25 12.66 0.82 30.05
C ILE A 25 13.43 0.15 28.89
N GLY A 26 14.75 0.32 28.81
CA GLY A 26 15.60 -0.33 27.81
C GLY A 26 15.75 -1.84 27.95
N GLU A 27 15.76 -2.39 29.17
CA GLU A 27 15.97 -3.83 29.41
C GLU A 27 14.73 -4.67 29.07
N VAL A 28 13.53 -4.07 29.19
CA VAL A 28 12.27 -4.76 28.87
C VAL A 28 12.08 -4.87 27.35
N SER A 29 12.63 -3.94 26.55
CA SER A 29 12.60 -4.03 25.09
C SER A 29 13.51 -5.13 24.51
N GLY A 30 14.57 -5.51 25.23
CA GLY A 30 15.52 -6.53 24.78
C GLY A 30 14.98 -7.96 24.87
N LEU A 31 14.01 -8.20 25.75
CA LEU A 31 13.42 -9.53 26.00
C LEU A 31 12.39 -9.97 24.94
N PHE A 32 11.93 -9.05 24.08
CA PHE A 32 10.96 -9.33 23.01
C PHE A 32 11.55 -9.27 21.61
N LYS A 33 12.89 -9.26 21.48
CA LYS A 33 13.55 -9.38 20.17
C LYS A 33 13.45 -10.83 19.69
N GLY A 34 12.25 -11.18 19.23
CA GLY A 34 11.99 -12.38 18.45
C GLY A 34 12.88 -12.34 17.21
N ARG A 35 13.53 -13.47 16.97
CA ARG A 35 14.39 -13.77 15.84
C ARG A 35 13.64 -13.54 14.52
N GLU A 36 13.95 -12.46 13.82
CA GLU A 36 13.52 -12.20 12.45
C GLU A 36 14.60 -12.71 11.48
N ASP A 37 14.62 -14.02 11.24
CA ASP A 37 15.29 -14.58 10.05
C ASP A 37 14.32 -14.43 8.86
N GLY A 38 14.16 -13.19 8.38
CA GLY A 38 13.52 -12.88 7.10
C GLY A 38 14.54 -12.87 5.96
N PRO A 39 14.11 -13.00 4.68
CA PRO A 39 15.03 -12.94 3.55
C PRO A 39 15.84 -11.66 3.63
N THR A 40 17.15 -11.76 3.41
CA THR A 40 18.13 -10.67 3.53
C THR A 40 17.67 -9.46 2.72
N ALA A 41 16.98 -8.54 3.39
CA ALA A 41 16.68 -7.23 2.87
C ALA A 41 18.03 -6.62 2.50
N THR A 42 18.18 -6.18 1.25
CA THR A 42 19.34 -5.39 0.88
C THR A 42 19.28 -4.13 1.73
N ASP A 43 20.16 -4.06 2.74
CA ASP A 43 20.31 -2.91 3.62
C ASP A 43 20.56 -1.69 2.74
N SER A 44 19.51 -0.91 2.53
CA SER A 44 19.64 0.40 1.91
C SER A 44 19.78 1.42 3.04
N GLY A 45 20.26 2.63 2.73
CA GLY A 45 20.44 3.68 3.74
C GLY A 45 19.14 4.07 4.46
N LEU A 46 19.19 5.17 5.23
CA LEU A 46 18.04 5.68 6.01
C LEU A 46 16.72 5.79 5.24
N TYR A 47 16.79 5.94 3.91
CA TYR A 47 15.66 5.94 3.00
C TYR A 47 15.91 4.95 1.87
N TRP A 48 14.91 4.14 1.58
CA TRP A 48 14.86 3.30 0.40
C TRP A 48 14.02 3.99 -0.67
N ARG A 49 14.61 4.13 -1.85
CA ARG A 49 13.86 4.46 -3.06
C ARG A 49 13.68 3.19 -3.87
N ARG A 50 12.44 2.84 -4.18
CA ARG A 50 12.18 1.73 -5.08
C ARG A 50 12.76 2.05 -6.47
N PRO A 51 13.61 1.18 -7.05
CA PRO A 51 14.11 1.41 -8.40
C PRO A 51 12.95 1.35 -9.39
N SER A 52 12.62 2.50 -9.99
CA SER A 52 11.66 2.59 -11.08
C SER A 52 12.39 2.33 -12.39
N SER A 53 12.14 1.20 -13.04
CA SER A 53 12.53 1.06 -14.45
C SER A 53 11.58 1.93 -15.26
N LEU A 54 12.03 3.13 -15.64
CA LEU A 54 11.35 3.96 -16.63
C LEU A 54 11.44 3.21 -17.95
N SER A 55 10.53 2.27 -18.16
CA SER A 55 10.32 1.66 -19.45
C SER A 55 9.95 2.79 -20.39
N GLY A 56 10.85 3.18 -21.30
CA GLY A 56 10.58 4.16 -22.36
C GLY A 56 9.51 3.70 -23.37
N LYS A 57 8.64 2.76 -22.97
CA LYS A 57 7.56 2.18 -23.75
C LYS A 57 6.22 2.47 -23.06
N GLY A 58 5.60 3.56 -23.48
CA GLY A 58 4.16 3.81 -23.29
C GLY A 58 3.72 4.29 -21.91
N LEU A 59 2.44 4.62 -21.82
CA LEU A 59 1.75 5.08 -20.62
C LEU A 59 1.50 3.91 -19.65
N CYS A 60 2.58 3.44 -19.02
CA CYS A 60 2.56 2.40 -17.99
C CYS A 60 2.91 3.04 -16.64
N PRO A 61 1.96 3.15 -15.70
CA PRO A 61 2.25 3.73 -14.40
C PRO A 61 3.10 2.76 -13.55
N VAL A 62 4.01 3.34 -12.76
CA VAL A 62 4.96 2.64 -11.90
C VAL A 62 4.81 3.16 -10.49
N LEU A 63 4.78 2.26 -9.50
CA LEU A 63 4.74 2.67 -8.10
C LEU A 63 6.10 3.20 -7.66
N GLU A 64 6.14 4.40 -7.09
CA GLU A 64 7.32 4.94 -6.45
C GLU A 64 7.08 5.19 -4.97
N LEU A 65 8.09 4.83 -4.18
CA LEU A 65 8.14 5.01 -2.74
C LEU A 65 9.53 5.53 -2.36
N LEU A 66 9.54 6.46 -1.41
CA LEU A 66 10.72 6.95 -0.72
C LEU A 66 10.44 6.87 0.78
N GLU A 67 10.60 5.66 1.33
CA GLU A 67 10.26 5.35 2.71
C GLU A 67 11.48 4.80 3.46
N PRO A 68 11.58 5.05 4.78
CA PRO A 68 12.55 4.33 5.59
C PRO A 68 12.15 2.85 5.67
N GLN A 69 13.10 1.93 5.46
CA GLN A 69 12.85 0.47 5.55
C GLN A 69 12.40 0.05 6.94
N HIS A 70 12.90 0.77 7.95
CA HIS A 70 12.56 0.58 9.35
C HIS A 70 11.92 1.85 9.88
N GLY A 71 10.74 1.75 10.48
CA GLY A 71 10.05 2.93 11.01
C GLY A 71 8.99 2.60 12.04
N ALA A 72 8.82 3.50 13.02
CA ALA A 72 7.78 3.42 14.04
C ALA A 72 6.34 3.40 13.45
N ARG A 73 6.19 3.72 12.16
CA ARG A 73 4.93 3.60 11.40
C ARG A 73 4.51 2.15 11.18
N PHE A 74 5.48 1.27 10.87
CA PHE A 74 5.25 -0.17 10.71
C PHE A 74 5.27 -0.90 12.05
N GLY A 75 5.97 -0.35 13.05
CA GLY A 75 5.92 -0.84 14.43
C GLY A 75 4.52 -0.76 15.03
N VAL A 76 3.85 -1.91 15.15
CA VAL A 76 2.58 -2.04 15.88
C VAL A 76 2.89 -2.37 17.33
N GLY A 77 3.17 -1.32 18.13
CA GLY A 77 3.34 -1.47 19.57
C GLY A 77 2.06 -1.95 20.27
N MET A 78 2.18 -2.37 21.53
CA MET A 78 1.08 -2.96 22.32
C MET A 78 -0.17 -2.08 22.37
N VAL A 79 -0.03 -0.75 22.50
CA VAL A 79 -1.17 0.19 22.52
C VAL A 79 -1.85 0.30 21.15
N LYS A 80 -1.07 0.36 20.05
CA LYS A 80 -1.63 0.38 18.69
C LYS A 80 -2.36 -0.93 18.37
N ASN A 81 -1.88 -2.07 18.87
CA ASN A 81 -2.52 -3.37 18.69
C ASN A 81 -3.92 -3.44 19.31
N LEU A 82 -4.18 -2.71 20.39
CA LEU A 82 -5.48 -2.67 21.04
C LEU A 82 -6.50 -1.85 20.24
N THR A 83 -6.05 -0.83 19.50
CA THR A 83 -6.92 0.08 18.75
C THR A 83 -7.04 -0.25 17.26
N MET A 84 -6.08 -0.98 16.68
CA MET A 84 -6.08 -1.31 15.26
C MET A 84 -6.94 -2.54 14.94
N SER A 85 -7.76 -2.41 13.90
CA SER A 85 -8.52 -3.54 13.37
C SER A 85 -7.58 -4.62 12.79
N ARG A 86 -8.09 -5.85 12.63
CA ARG A 86 -7.32 -6.92 11.98
C ARG A 86 -6.98 -6.57 10.53
N ALA A 87 -7.90 -5.92 9.82
CA ALA A 87 -7.68 -5.46 8.45
C ALA A 87 -6.57 -4.40 8.39
N GLU A 88 -6.57 -3.44 9.33
CA GLU A 88 -5.55 -2.39 9.36
C GLU A 88 -4.17 -2.97 9.69
N ARG A 89 -4.09 -3.98 10.55
CA ARG A 89 -2.83 -4.70 10.82
C ARG A 89 -2.28 -5.40 9.59
N ALA A 90 -3.13 -6.12 8.86
CA ALA A 90 -2.74 -6.75 7.60
C ALA A 90 -2.28 -5.71 6.56
N PHE A 91 -2.96 -4.56 6.48
CA PHE A 91 -2.55 -3.45 5.62
C PHE A 91 -1.18 -2.86 6.00
N VAL A 92 -0.89 -2.69 7.30
CA VAL A 92 0.43 -2.21 7.76
C VAL A 92 1.54 -3.22 7.43
N GLN A 93 1.27 -4.52 7.60
CA GLN A 93 2.19 -5.56 7.19
C GLN A 93 2.45 -5.52 5.67
N ALA A 94 1.41 -5.33 4.87
CA ALA A 94 1.57 -5.14 3.42
C ALA A 94 2.47 -3.95 3.09
N CYS A 95 2.25 -2.80 3.73
CA CYS A 95 3.09 -1.62 3.53
C CYS A 95 4.56 -1.88 3.89
N SER A 96 4.81 -2.64 4.96
CA SER A 96 6.16 -3.04 5.35
C SER A 96 6.81 -3.93 4.30
N GLU A 97 6.13 -4.99 3.86
CA GLU A 97 6.61 -5.90 2.80
C GLU A 97 6.89 -5.15 1.49
N LEU A 98 6.03 -4.19 1.15
CA LEU A 98 6.18 -3.35 -0.02
C LEU A 98 7.45 -2.48 0.03
N VAL A 99 7.75 -1.87 1.18
CA VAL A 99 8.99 -1.09 1.37
C VAL A 99 10.23 -1.99 1.36
N LEU A 100 10.11 -3.24 1.81
CA LEU A 100 11.17 -4.24 1.71
C LEU A 100 11.33 -4.81 0.28
N GLY A 101 10.46 -4.43 -0.66
CA GLY A 101 10.49 -4.90 -2.05
C GLY A 101 9.82 -6.26 -2.28
N ASN A 102 9.17 -6.84 -1.27
CA ASN A 102 8.50 -8.13 -1.34
C ASN A 102 7.07 -7.99 -1.89
N LEU A 103 6.95 -7.73 -3.20
CA LEU A 103 5.64 -7.48 -3.84
C LEU A 103 4.63 -8.64 -3.68
N PRO A 104 5.02 -9.93 -3.82
CA PRO A 104 4.08 -11.04 -3.63
C PRO A 104 3.52 -11.08 -2.20
N SER A 105 4.37 -10.99 -1.19
CA SER A 105 3.96 -10.94 0.21
C SER A 105 3.08 -9.73 0.51
N SER A 106 3.40 -8.57 -0.06
CA SER A 106 2.54 -7.38 0.06
C SER A 106 1.14 -7.63 -0.50
N LEU A 107 1.01 -8.24 -1.68
CA LEU A 107 -0.28 -8.56 -2.28
C LEU A 107 -1.09 -9.55 -1.41
N GLU A 108 -0.46 -10.58 -0.86
CA GLU A 108 -1.12 -11.53 0.04
C GLU A 108 -1.68 -10.84 1.29
N ARG A 109 -0.90 -9.93 1.89
CA ARG A 109 -1.32 -9.16 3.06
C ARG A 109 -2.45 -8.17 2.75
N LEU A 110 -2.45 -7.57 1.56
CA LEU A 110 -3.58 -6.73 1.13
C LEU A 110 -4.84 -7.56 0.90
N GLN A 111 -4.69 -8.75 0.31
CA GLN A 111 -5.81 -9.69 0.13
C GLN A 111 -6.38 -10.12 1.49
N GLU A 112 -5.53 -10.35 2.49
CA GLU A 112 -5.97 -10.58 3.87
C GLU A 112 -6.75 -9.37 4.40
N ALA A 113 -6.24 -8.15 4.24
CA ALA A 113 -6.90 -6.93 4.70
C ALA A 113 -8.32 -6.80 4.15
N VAL A 114 -8.51 -6.97 2.83
CA VAL A 114 -9.84 -6.87 2.19
C VAL A 114 -10.75 -8.05 2.49
N THR A 115 -10.20 -9.20 2.89
CA THR A 115 -10.99 -10.35 3.38
C THR A 115 -11.52 -10.09 4.80
N ARG A 116 -10.76 -9.34 5.61
CA ARG A 116 -11.18 -8.94 6.96
C ARG A 116 -12.14 -7.76 6.95
N ASP A 117 -11.99 -6.87 5.97
CA ASP A 117 -12.83 -5.69 5.78
C ASP A 117 -13.04 -5.44 4.28
N ALA A 118 -14.20 -5.84 3.78
CA ALA A 118 -14.55 -5.70 2.36
C ALA A 118 -14.71 -4.23 1.92
N GLN A 119 -14.70 -3.27 2.84
CA GLN A 119 -14.78 -1.84 2.55
C GLN A 119 -13.42 -1.13 2.72
N PHE A 120 -12.32 -1.89 2.80
CA PHE A 120 -10.98 -1.35 2.97
C PHE A 120 -10.43 -0.73 1.67
N THR A 121 -10.90 0.48 1.36
CA THR A 121 -10.63 1.22 0.12
C THR A 121 -9.13 1.31 -0.23
N ASP A 122 -8.29 1.66 0.75
CA ASP A 122 -6.84 1.85 0.54
C ASP A 122 -6.11 0.56 0.20
N ALA A 123 -6.61 -0.58 0.67
CA ALA A 123 -6.05 -1.88 0.34
C ALA A 123 -6.35 -2.21 -1.13
N TYR A 124 -7.58 -1.97 -1.60
CA TYR A 124 -7.92 -2.11 -3.01
C TYR A 124 -7.12 -1.15 -3.90
N LEU A 125 -6.98 0.11 -3.52
CA LEU A 125 -6.17 1.06 -4.29
C LEU A 125 -4.73 0.57 -4.43
N LEU A 126 -4.09 0.16 -3.33
CA LEU A 126 -2.70 -0.30 -3.36
C LEU A 126 -2.55 -1.63 -4.13
N MET A 127 -3.50 -2.56 -3.99
CA MET A 127 -3.54 -3.80 -4.77
C MET A 127 -3.60 -3.50 -6.27
N GLY A 128 -4.50 -2.63 -6.71
CA GLY A 128 -4.64 -2.27 -8.13
C GLY A 128 -3.37 -1.66 -8.70
N CYS A 129 -2.65 -0.85 -7.90
CA CYS A 129 -1.35 -0.28 -8.28
C CYS A 129 -0.29 -1.37 -8.50
N LEU A 130 -0.21 -2.35 -7.58
CA LEU A 130 0.71 -3.48 -7.69
C LEU A 130 0.35 -4.42 -8.85
N GLU A 131 -0.94 -4.59 -9.15
CA GLU A 131 -1.44 -5.39 -10.27
C GLU A 131 -1.11 -4.77 -11.63
N ILE A 132 -1.24 -3.44 -11.78
CA ILE A 132 -0.74 -2.73 -12.99
C ILE A 132 0.75 -3.03 -13.16
N GLU A 133 1.51 -2.84 -12.10
CA GLU A 133 2.96 -2.96 -12.17
C GLU A 133 3.41 -4.39 -12.51
N SER A 134 2.71 -5.38 -11.96
CA SER A 134 2.91 -6.80 -12.24
C SER A 134 2.38 -7.23 -13.62
N ARG A 135 2.02 -6.28 -14.49
CA ARG A 135 1.47 -6.49 -15.84
C ARG A 135 0.17 -7.30 -15.87
N ASN A 136 -0.66 -7.13 -14.85
CA ASN A 136 -1.99 -7.75 -14.74
C ASN A 136 -3.11 -6.68 -14.82
N PRO A 137 -3.21 -5.91 -15.93
CA PRO A 137 -4.12 -4.76 -16.01
C PRO A 137 -5.60 -5.16 -15.90
N LEU A 138 -5.98 -6.35 -16.38
CA LEU A 138 -7.36 -6.85 -16.27
C LEU A 138 -7.80 -7.01 -14.80
N GLN A 139 -6.90 -7.49 -13.95
CA GLN A 139 -7.18 -7.64 -12.52
C GLN A 139 -7.20 -6.26 -11.85
N ALA A 140 -6.26 -5.37 -12.20
CA ALA A 140 -6.22 -4.00 -11.69
C ALA A 140 -7.54 -3.25 -11.95
N VAL A 141 -8.15 -3.41 -13.13
CA VAL A 141 -9.48 -2.83 -13.43
C VAL A 141 -10.51 -3.27 -12.39
N ARG A 142 -10.61 -4.57 -12.12
CA ARG A 142 -11.59 -5.11 -11.15
C ARG A 142 -11.33 -4.59 -9.75
N THR A 143 -10.06 -4.50 -9.36
CA THR A 143 -9.65 -4.04 -8.03
C THR A 143 -9.90 -2.54 -7.85
N PHE A 144 -9.58 -1.70 -8.83
CA PHE A 144 -9.89 -0.27 -8.77
C PHE A 144 -11.39 0.01 -8.79
N GLN A 145 -12.17 -0.76 -9.55
CA GLN A 145 -13.64 -0.67 -9.49
C GLN A 145 -14.17 -0.94 -8.08
N LYS A 146 -13.61 -1.93 -7.37
CA LYS A 146 -13.95 -2.15 -5.95
C LYS A 146 -13.56 -0.96 -5.07
N ALA A 147 -12.35 -0.40 -5.25
CA ALA A 147 -11.94 0.81 -4.52
C ALA A 147 -12.92 1.98 -4.74
N LEU A 148 -13.37 2.19 -5.98
CA LEU A 148 -14.37 3.21 -6.32
C LEU A 148 -15.76 2.93 -5.76
N LEU A 149 -16.11 1.68 -5.42
CA LEU A 149 -17.38 1.38 -4.76
C LEU A 149 -17.31 1.65 -3.24
N CYS A 150 -16.15 1.46 -2.63
CA CYS A 150 -15.96 1.69 -1.20
C CYS A 150 -15.85 3.18 -0.87
N GLN A 151 -14.94 3.90 -1.55
CA GLN A 151 -14.55 5.33 -1.43
C GLN A 151 -14.23 5.88 -0.02
N GLN A 152 -14.68 5.23 1.04
CA GLN A 152 -14.55 5.70 2.41
C GLN A 152 -13.07 5.69 2.83
N GLY A 153 -12.60 6.86 3.28
CA GLY A 153 -11.23 7.02 3.78
C GLY A 153 -10.13 6.87 2.74
N LEU A 154 -10.45 7.00 1.44
CA LEU A 154 -9.48 6.91 0.35
C LEU A 154 -8.25 7.80 0.61
N GLY A 155 -7.08 7.19 0.54
CA GLY A 155 -5.77 7.80 0.73
C GLY A 155 -5.35 8.01 2.18
N GLN A 156 -6.24 7.88 3.17
CA GLN A 156 -5.92 8.25 4.55
C GLN A 156 -4.87 7.32 5.17
N ARG A 157 -5.03 6.01 5.00
CA ARG A 157 -4.10 5.01 5.56
C ARG A 157 -2.83 4.94 4.71
N ILE A 158 -2.93 5.08 3.39
CA ILE A 158 -1.76 5.20 2.52
C ILE A 158 -0.91 6.40 2.96
N ARG A 159 -1.50 7.60 3.14
CA ARG A 159 -0.74 8.78 3.61
C ARG A 159 -0.14 8.57 5.01
N ARG A 160 -0.82 7.83 5.88
CA ARG A 160 -0.34 7.53 7.24
C ARG A 160 0.89 6.62 7.24
N TYR A 161 0.90 5.58 6.42
CA TYR A 161 1.91 4.51 6.45
C TYR A 161 2.96 4.64 5.34
N LEU A 162 2.59 5.20 4.20
CA LEU A 162 3.40 5.43 2.99
C LEU A 162 3.23 6.90 2.51
N PRO A 163 3.65 7.91 3.29
CA PRO A 163 3.46 9.32 2.93
C PRO A 163 4.12 9.76 1.62
N SER A 164 5.15 9.06 1.16
CA SER A 164 5.81 9.31 -0.13
C SER A 164 5.16 8.60 -1.31
N PHE A 165 4.06 7.84 -1.08
CA PHE A 165 3.35 7.10 -2.11
C PHE A 165 3.00 7.98 -3.30
N ARG A 166 3.42 7.53 -4.48
CA ARG A 166 3.00 8.11 -5.76
C ARG A 166 3.03 7.04 -6.85
N MET A 167 2.06 7.08 -7.74
CA MET A 167 2.12 6.37 -9.01
C MET A 167 2.69 7.32 -10.05
N THR A 168 3.88 7.02 -10.59
CA THR A 168 4.50 7.85 -11.62
C THR A 168 4.22 7.28 -13.00
N LEU A 169 4.00 8.16 -13.97
CA LEU A 169 3.74 7.81 -15.35
C LEU A 169 4.76 8.54 -16.24
N PRO A 170 5.69 7.85 -16.89
CA PRO A 170 6.57 8.48 -17.86
C PRO A 170 5.76 8.91 -19.08
N LEU A 171 5.72 10.22 -19.35
CA LEU A 171 5.11 10.78 -20.56
C LEU A 171 6.15 10.88 -21.68
N THR A 172 7.38 11.25 -21.33
CA THR A 172 8.54 11.31 -22.23
C THR A 172 9.77 10.79 -21.50
N ARG A 173 10.96 10.86 -22.15
CA ARG A 173 12.24 10.51 -21.51
C ARG A 173 12.59 11.41 -20.32
N SER A 174 12.07 12.64 -20.27
CA SER A 174 12.43 13.64 -19.25
C SER A 174 11.24 14.13 -18.43
N SER A 175 10.01 13.80 -18.80
CA SER A 175 8.80 14.23 -18.09
C SER A 175 8.04 13.05 -17.53
N ILE A 176 7.75 13.14 -16.23
CA ILE A 176 6.91 12.20 -15.49
C ILE A 176 5.66 12.93 -14.99
N PHE A 177 4.54 12.23 -14.98
CA PHE A 177 3.34 12.64 -14.29
C PHE A 177 3.24 11.88 -12.97
N SER A 178 2.70 12.47 -11.91
CA SER A 178 2.55 11.82 -10.60
C SER A 178 1.09 11.80 -10.18
N LEU A 179 0.58 10.63 -9.80
CA LEU A 179 -0.78 10.40 -9.32
C LEU A 179 -0.72 10.00 -7.84
N GLY A 180 -1.56 10.66 -7.05
CA GLY A 180 -1.69 10.39 -5.62
C GLY A 180 -2.74 9.34 -5.30
N ALA A 181 -2.83 8.98 -4.02
CA ALA A 181 -3.91 8.17 -3.47
C ALA A 181 -5.14 9.05 -3.17
N ASP A 182 -5.81 9.54 -4.21
CA ASP A 182 -7.05 10.31 -4.11
C ASP A 182 -8.03 9.89 -5.21
N LEU A 183 -9.22 10.49 -5.21
CA LEU A 183 -10.29 10.11 -6.15
C LEU A 183 -9.88 10.34 -7.60
N LEU A 184 -9.15 11.42 -7.86
CA LEU A 184 -8.67 11.76 -9.20
C LEU A 184 -7.62 10.74 -9.68
N GLY A 185 -6.62 10.46 -8.85
CA GLY A 185 -5.61 9.44 -9.09
C GLY A 185 -6.21 8.06 -9.31
N LEU A 186 -7.18 7.65 -8.48
CA LEU A 186 -7.88 6.37 -8.63
C LEU A 186 -8.62 6.26 -9.97
N ASN A 187 -9.37 7.30 -10.38
CA ASN A 187 -10.08 7.28 -11.67
C ASN A 187 -9.13 7.28 -12.86
N ILE A 188 -8.04 8.05 -12.82
CA ILE A 188 -7.02 8.05 -13.88
C ILE A 188 -6.32 6.69 -13.94
N LEU A 189 -5.96 6.09 -12.80
CA LEU A 189 -5.35 4.75 -12.76
C LEU A 189 -6.30 3.67 -13.27
N LEU A 190 -7.61 3.76 -12.99
CA LEU A 190 -8.61 2.88 -13.58
C LEU A 190 -8.66 3.03 -15.10
N ALA A 191 -8.72 4.25 -15.63
CA ALA A 191 -8.72 4.49 -17.07
C ALA A 191 -7.46 3.95 -17.75
N LEU A 192 -6.30 4.12 -17.11
CA LEU A 192 -5.02 3.55 -17.58
C LEU A 192 -5.04 2.02 -17.54
N ALA A 193 -5.57 1.40 -16.48
CA ALA A 193 -5.71 -0.05 -16.40
C ALA A 193 -6.65 -0.60 -17.49
N GLN A 194 -7.76 0.08 -17.77
CA GLN A 194 -8.69 -0.26 -18.85
C GLN A 194 -8.00 -0.22 -20.21
N ARG A 195 -7.28 0.87 -20.51
CA ARG A 195 -6.46 1.03 -21.72
C ARG A 195 -5.43 -0.09 -21.85
N LEU A 196 -4.65 -0.35 -20.80
CA LEU A 196 -3.62 -1.41 -20.77
C LEU A 196 -4.23 -2.81 -20.91
N SER A 197 -5.50 -3.00 -20.55
CA SER A 197 -6.24 -4.25 -20.76
C SER A 197 -6.84 -4.40 -22.16
N GLY A 198 -6.53 -3.50 -23.10
CA GLY A 198 -7.06 -3.52 -24.47
C GLY A 198 -8.47 -2.95 -24.60
N ARG A 199 -8.95 -2.18 -23.61
CA ARG A 199 -10.29 -1.57 -23.59
C ARG A 199 -10.18 -0.05 -23.43
N PRO A 200 -9.66 0.67 -24.44
CA PRO A 200 -9.48 2.12 -24.35
C PRO A 200 -10.83 2.88 -24.26
N ASP A 201 -11.90 2.37 -24.87
CA ASP A 201 -13.24 2.97 -24.82
C ASP A 201 -13.80 3.02 -23.39
N ASP A 202 -13.62 1.95 -22.61
CA ASP A 202 -13.98 1.92 -21.19
C ASP A 202 -13.20 3.00 -20.41
N GLY A 203 -11.92 3.19 -20.77
CA GLY A 203 -11.06 4.24 -20.22
C GLY A 203 -11.57 5.65 -20.51
N LEU A 204 -11.94 5.91 -21.76
CA LEU A 204 -12.57 7.17 -22.17
C LEU A 204 -13.90 7.40 -21.46
N ALA A 205 -14.72 6.36 -21.29
CA ALA A 205 -15.98 6.45 -20.55
C ALA A 205 -15.74 6.84 -19.09
N THR A 206 -14.76 6.22 -18.42
CA THR A 206 -14.35 6.59 -17.04
C THR A 206 -13.91 8.05 -16.95
N LEU A 207 -13.09 8.52 -17.89
CA LEU A 207 -12.64 9.92 -17.92
C LEU A 207 -13.79 10.90 -18.19
N ASN A 208 -14.75 10.53 -19.04
CA ASN A 208 -15.94 11.33 -19.29
C ASN A 208 -16.85 11.42 -18.06
N GLN A 209 -17.02 10.32 -17.33
CA GLN A 209 -17.77 10.32 -16.07
C GLN A 209 -17.10 11.25 -15.05
N LEU A 210 -15.78 11.18 -14.92
CA LEU A 210 -15.00 12.06 -14.05
C LEU A 210 -15.18 13.54 -14.42
N LEU A 211 -15.11 13.87 -15.71
CA LEU A 211 -15.34 15.23 -16.22
C LEU A 211 -16.79 15.70 -16.09
N GLY A 212 -17.75 14.77 -16.01
CA GLY A 212 -19.13 15.08 -15.69
C GLY A 212 -19.30 15.58 -14.24
N VAL A 213 -18.48 15.06 -13.32
CA VAL A 213 -18.48 15.46 -11.90
C VAL A 213 -17.58 16.67 -11.67
N MET A 214 -16.42 16.72 -12.34
CA MET A 214 -15.45 17.82 -12.25
C MET A 214 -15.19 18.40 -13.64
N PRO A 215 -16.10 19.25 -14.15
CA PRO A 215 -15.90 19.93 -15.42
C PRO A 215 -14.65 20.80 -15.34
N ALA A 216 -13.80 20.73 -16.38
CA ALA A 216 -12.51 21.43 -16.48
C ALA A 216 -11.36 20.89 -15.61
N GLU A 217 -11.46 19.69 -15.03
CA GLU A 217 -10.33 19.09 -14.31
C GLU A 217 -9.15 18.83 -15.28
N PRO A 218 -8.00 19.54 -15.15
CA PRO A 218 -6.96 19.56 -16.18
C PRO A 218 -6.33 18.19 -16.42
N MET A 219 -6.16 17.39 -15.37
CA MET A 219 -5.58 16.05 -15.50
C MET A 219 -6.49 15.13 -16.30
N ALA A 220 -7.79 15.16 -16.02
CA ALA A 220 -8.77 14.34 -16.73
C ALA A 220 -8.87 14.74 -18.21
N LEU A 221 -8.86 16.05 -18.50
CA LEU A 221 -8.80 16.58 -19.87
C LEU A 221 -7.53 16.13 -20.61
N PHE A 222 -6.38 16.22 -19.96
CA PHE A 222 -5.10 15.78 -20.50
C PHE A 222 -5.12 14.29 -20.89
N PHE A 223 -5.53 13.41 -19.97
CA PHE A 223 -5.58 11.98 -20.24
C PHE A 223 -6.64 11.61 -21.29
N LYS A 224 -7.77 12.32 -21.33
CA LYS A 224 -8.78 12.12 -22.37
C LYS A 224 -8.24 12.47 -23.75
N ALA A 225 -7.59 13.61 -23.89
CA ALA A 225 -6.95 14.01 -25.14
C ALA A 225 -5.87 13.01 -25.56
N LEU A 226 -5.07 12.55 -24.60
CA LEU A 226 -4.02 11.56 -24.82
C LEU A 226 -4.58 10.22 -25.34
N PHE A 227 -5.70 9.74 -24.79
CA PHE A 227 -6.33 8.49 -25.24
C PHE A 227 -6.88 8.62 -26.66
N HIS A 228 -7.38 9.80 -27.05
CA HIS A 228 -7.83 10.05 -28.43
C HIS A 228 -6.68 10.12 -29.45
N LEU A 229 -5.47 10.50 -29.03
CA LEU A 229 -4.30 10.55 -29.93
C LEU A 229 -3.69 9.16 -30.19
N GLU A 230 -3.94 8.19 -29.32
CA GLU A 230 -3.45 6.81 -29.45
C GLU A 230 -4.44 5.87 -30.18
N ALA A 231 -5.68 6.31 -30.43
CA ALA A 231 -6.74 5.56 -31.11
C ALA A 231 -6.72 5.78 -32.63
#